data_AF-A0ABD4UJ53-F1
#
_entry.id   AF-A0ABD4UJ53-F1
#
_cell.length_a   1.000
_cell.length_b   1.000
_cell.length_c   1.000
_cell.angle_alpha   90.00
_cell.angle_beta   90.00
_cell.angle_gamma   90.00
#
_symmetry.space_group_name_H-M   'P 1'
#
loop_
_entity.id
_entity.type
_entity.pdbx_description
1 polymer ?
#
loop_
_entity_poly.entity_id
_entity_poly.type
_entity_poly.pdbx_seq_one_letter_code
_entity_poly.pdbx_strand_id
1 'polypeptide(L)'
;MTVESAIQDVSYDTDGSTVLFPLPFYFLQESDIVVDKIDANGGISTLVRGTDYTVGGAGNEAGGYFTTLATYTSGFKLHAYRVVAATQETEFQQNDPFPAKSVERALDKLTMLVQQTDGTVKNALRYPPYEYGRDGTLRGANDR
;
A
#
# COMPACT_ATOMS: atom_id res chain seq x y z
N MET A 1 18.31 -0.65 -6.96
CA MET A 1 16.86 -0.66 -7.16
C MET A 1 16.31 0.62 -6.61
N THR A 2 15.37 1.24 -7.32
CA THR A 2 14.80 2.53 -6.94
C THR A 2 13.29 2.52 -7.12
N VAL A 3 12.57 3.05 -6.13
CA VAL A 3 11.11 3.25 -6.25
C VAL A 3 10.84 4.41 -7.23
N GLU A 4 10.62 4.10 -8.51
CA GLU A 4 10.34 5.10 -9.54
C GLU A 4 8.84 5.36 -9.77
N SER A 5 8.00 4.39 -9.40
CA SER A 5 6.54 4.49 -9.55
C SER A 5 5.87 5.08 -8.32
N ALA A 6 4.87 5.94 -8.54
CA ALA A 6 4.00 6.47 -7.50
C ALA A 6 2.77 5.58 -7.22
N ILE A 7 2.56 4.53 -8.02
CA ILE A 7 1.46 3.58 -7.83
C ILE A 7 1.80 2.70 -6.62
N GLN A 8 0.85 2.57 -5.68
CA GLN A 8 1.02 1.76 -4.46
C GLN A 8 -0.16 0.84 -4.18
N ASP A 9 -1.18 0.88 -5.04
CA ASP A 9 -2.44 0.16 -4.91
C ASP A 9 -3.02 -0.17 -6.28
N VAL A 10 -3.89 -1.17 -6.32
CA VAL A 10 -4.63 -1.60 -7.51
C VAL A 10 -5.93 -2.28 -7.09
N SER A 11 -6.96 -2.16 -7.93
CA SER A 11 -8.26 -2.81 -7.71
C SER A 11 -8.63 -3.70 -8.88
N TYR A 12 -9.23 -4.85 -8.58
CA TYR A 12 -9.74 -5.83 -9.55
C TYR A 12 -11.20 -6.16 -9.27
N ASP A 13 -11.99 -6.30 -10.35
CA ASP A 13 -13.33 -6.86 -10.28
C ASP A 13 -13.25 -8.39 -10.24
N THR A 14 -14.11 -9.01 -9.45
CA THR A 14 -14.20 -10.47 -9.36
C THR A 14 -15.19 -11.03 -10.39
N ASP A 15 -14.96 -12.26 -10.83
CA ASP A 15 -15.73 -12.93 -11.90
C ASP A 15 -16.23 -14.34 -11.53
N GLY A 16 -15.87 -14.84 -10.33
CA GLY A 16 -16.17 -16.20 -9.87
C GLY A 16 -15.14 -17.26 -10.25
N SER A 17 -14.09 -16.93 -11.01
CA SER A 17 -13.13 -17.91 -11.54
C SER A 17 -11.66 -17.48 -11.46
N THR A 18 -11.36 -16.19 -11.60
CA THR A 18 -10.00 -15.67 -11.57
C THR A 18 -9.47 -15.68 -10.14
N VAL A 19 -8.25 -16.19 -9.97
CA VAL A 19 -7.57 -16.25 -8.66
C VAL A 19 -6.21 -15.57 -8.67
N LEU A 20 -5.58 -15.38 -9.83
CA LEU A 20 -4.27 -14.74 -9.95
C LEU A 20 -4.44 -13.30 -10.41
N PHE A 21 -3.91 -12.37 -9.62
CA PHE A 21 -4.05 -10.93 -9.85
C PHE A 21 -2.67 -10.27 -9.85
N PRO A 22 -2.29 -9.51 -10.88
CA PRO A 22 -1.00 -8.83 -10.92
C PRO A 22 -0.92 -7.70 -9.88
N LEU A 23 0.30 -7.34 -9.48
CA LEU A 23 0.60 -6.17 -8.66
C LEU A 23 1.55 -5.28 -9.47
N PRO A 24 1.09 -4.14 -10.02
CA PRO A 24 1.87 -3.33 -10.97
C PRO A 24 2.87 -2.38 -10.28
N PHE A 25 3.24 -2.67 -9.03
CA PHE A 25 4.10 -1.81 -8.23
C PHE A 25 5.10 -2.62 -7.42
N TYR A 26 6.26 -2.00 -7.15
CA TYR A 26 7.35 -2.60 -6.39
C TYR A 26 7.02 -2.73 -4.90
N PHE A 27 7.43 -3.83 -4.26
CA PHE A 27 7.30 -4.04 -2.81
C PHE A 27 8.47 -4.86 -2.26
N LEU A 28 8.86 -4.58 -1.00
CA LEU A 28 10.07 -5.12 -0.40
C LEU A 28 9.87 -6.52 0.19
N GLN A 29 8.69 -6.78 0.75
CA GLN A 29 8.33 -8.06 1.36
C GLN A 29 6.89 -8.42 1.01
N GLU A 30 6.61 -9.71 0.86
CA GLU A 30 5.24 -10.22 0.67
C GLU A 30 4.32 -9.83 1.84
N SER A 31 4.89 -9.59 3.02
CA SER A 31 4.18 -9.12 4.19
C SER A 31 3.68 -7.68 4.10
N ASP A 32 4.24 -6.89 3.20
CA ASP A 32 3.86 -5.49 3.01
C ASP A 32 2.58 -5.36 2.15
N ILE A 33 2.05 -6.45 1.59
CA ILE A 33 0.85 -6.42 0.74
C ILE A 33 -0.38 -6.81 1.55
N VAL A 34 -1.34 -5.89 1.59
CA VAL A 34 -2.67 -6.09 2.15
C VAL A 34 -3.68 -6.18 1.01
N VAL A 35 -4.64 -7.10 1.12
CA VAL A 35 -5.73 -7.26 0.16
C VAL A 35 -7.05 -7.17 0.91
N ASP A 36 -7.88 -6.22 0.51
CA ASP A 36 -9.23 -6.05 1.02
C ASP A 36 -10.25 -6.52 -0.01
N LYS A 37 -11.27 -7.24 0.44
CA LYS A 37 -12.47 -7.55 -0.33
C LYS A 37 -13.53 -6.51 -0.02
N ILE A 38 -14.06 -5.87 -1.06
CA ILE A 38 -15.07 -4.82 -0.97
C ILE A 38 -16.35 -5.34 -1.61
N ASP A 39 -17.47 -5.29 -0.88
CA ASP A 39 -18.79 -5.65 -1.39
C ASP A 39 -19.45 -4.49 -2.16
N ALA A 40 -20.59 -4.77 -2.81
CA ALA A 40 -21.32 -3.79 -3.60
C ALA A 40 -21.88 -2.60 -2.80
N ASN A 41 -22.00 -2.73 -1.47
CA ASN A 41 -22.45 -1.67 -0.57
C ASN A 41 -21.26 -0.90 0.05
N GLY A 42 -20.02 -1.23 -0.34
CA GLY A 42 -18.81 -0.63 0.21
C GLY A 42 -18.35 -1.25 1.52
N GLY A 43 -18.90 -2.39 1.94
CA GLY A 43 -18.43 -3.15 3.08
C GLY A 43 -17.04 -3.73 2.82
N ILE A 44 -16.09 -3.44 3.70
CA ILE A 44 -14.68 -3.84 3.57
C ILE A 44 -14.41 -5.05 4.47
N SER A 45 -13.76 -6.08 3.93
CA SER A 45 -13.27 -7.24 4.66
C SER A 45 -11.82 -7.51 4.29
N THR A 46 -10.90 -7.28 5.22
CA THR A 46 -9.47 -7.56 5.02
C THR A 46 -9.22 -9.06 4.97
N LEU A 47 -8.57 -9.50 3.89
CA LEU A 47 -8.19 -10.90 3.71
C LEU A 47 -6.93 -11.22 4.53
N VAL A 48 -6.83 -12.46 4.99
CA VAL A 48 -5.69 -12.94 5.78
C VAL A 48 -4.68 -13.63 4.86
N ARG A 49 -3.47 -13.06 4.77
CA ARG A 49 -2.37 -13.67 4.00
C ARG A 49 -2.03 -15.06 4.56
N GLY A 50 -1.92 -16.06 3.70
CA GLY A 50 -1.70 -17.47 4.04
C GLY A 50 -2.97 -18.28 4.24
N THR A 51 -4.13 -17.64 4.44
CA THR A 51 -5.44 -18.31 4.57
C THR A 51 -6.37 -17.98 3.42
N ASP A 52 -6.44 -16.71 3.02
CA ASP A 52 -7.30 -16.22 1.95
C ASP A 52 -6.53 -15.94 0.65
N TYR A 53 -5.25 -15.58 0.75
CA TYR A 53 -4.40 -15.29 -0.40
C TYR A 53 -2.92 -15.51 -0.11
N THR A 54 -2.12 -15.69 -1.17
CA THR A 54 -0.65 -15.66 -1.14
C THR A 54 -0.14 -14.53 -2.03
N VAL A 55 1.10 -14.11 -1.83
CA VAL A 55 1.74 -13.03 -2.59
C VAL A 55 3.05 -13.57 -3.14
N GLY A 56 3.43 -13.16 -4.34
CA GLY A 56 4.71 -13.51 -4.95
C GLY A 56 5.30 -12.35 -5.73
N GLY A 57 6.62 -12.37 -5.90
CA GLY A 57 7.35 -11.33 -6.63
C GLY A 57 7.91 -10.19 -5.76
N ALA A 58 8.07 -10.41 -4.45
CA ALA A 58 8.77 -9.45 -3.59
C ALA A 58 10.19 -9.18 -4.12
N GLY A 59 10.58 -7.91 -4.15
CA GLY A 59 11.89 -7.51 -4.66
C GLY A 59 12.00 -7.38 -6.18
N ASN A 60 10.93 -7.65 -6.95
CA ASN A 60 10.92 -7.42 -8.40
C ASN A 60 10.43 -6.00 -8.72
N GLU A 61 11.26 -5.19 -9.38
CA GLU A 61 10.97 -3.80 -9.74
C GLU A 61 9.74 -3.65 -10.65
N ALA A 62 9.44 -4.67 -11.48
CA ALA A 62 8.23 -4.70 -12.31
C ALA A 62 6.96 -5.04 -11.51
N GLY A 63 7.09 -5.29 -10.20
CA GLY A 63 6.03 -5.73 -9.31
C GLY A 63 5.88 -7.25 -9.24
N GLY A 64 4.71 -7.70 -8.82
CA GLY A 64 4.46 -9.10 -8.48
C GLY A 64 3.03 -9.51 -8.78
N TYR A 65 2.49 -10.38 -7.93
CA TYR A 65 1.11 -10.82 -8.00
C TYR A 65 0.63 -11.28 -6.63
N PHE A 66 -0.68 -11.32 -6.46
CA PHE A 66 -1.31 -12.07 -5.38
C PHE A 66 -2.25 -13.11 -5.96
N THR A 67 -2.34 -14.25 -5.27
CA THR A 67 -3.21 -15.36 -5.65
C THR A 67 -4.20 -15.63 -4.54
N THR A 68 -5.50 -15.52 -4.81
CA THR A 68 -6.53 -15.88 -3.85
C THR A 68 -6.68 -17.39 -3.76
N LEU A 69 -6.88 -17.91 -2.55
CA LEU A 69 -7.07 -19.35 -2.30
C LEU A 69 -8.53 -19.79 -2.53
N ALA A 70 -9.45 -18.83 -2.56
CA ALA A 70 -10.83 -19.01 -2.99
C ALA A 70 -11.13 -18.13 -4.22
N THR A 71 -12.14 -18.53 -5.00
CA THR A 71 -12.74 -17.66 -6.00
C THR A 71 -13.82 -16.80 -5.35
N TYR A 72 -13.99 -15.58 -5.83
CA TYR A 72 -15.05 -14.68 -5.40
C TYR A 72 -16.01 -14.44 -6.55
N THR A 73 -17.31 -14.60 -6.32
CA THR A 73 -18.35 -14.37 -7.34
C THR A 73 -18.32 -12.93 -7.86
N SER A 74 -18.92 -12.67 -9.01
CA SER A 74 -19.05 -11.29 -9.49
C SER A 74 -19.82 -10.41 -8.50
N GLY A 75 -19.48 -9.12 -8.47
CA GLY A 75 -20.05 -8.12 -7.56
C GLY A 75 -19.18 -7.76 -6.36
N PHE A 76 -18.00 -8.38 -6.21
CA PHE A 76 -16.97 -7.93 -5.27
C PHE A 76 -15.83 -7.23 -6.02
N LYS A 77 -15.10 -6.38 -5.30
CA LYS A 77 -13.82 -5.83 -5.72
C LYS A 77 -12.72 -6.30 -4.77
N LEU A 78 -11.57 -6.65 -5.31
CA LEU A 78 -10.36 -6.88 -4.55
C LEU A 78 -9.48 -5.65 -4.67
N HIS A 79 -9.15 -5.03 -3.55
CA HIS A 79 -8.26 -3.88 -3.49
C HIS A 79 -6.96 -4.31 -2.82
N ALA A 80 -5.87 -4.32 -3.58
CA ALA A 80 -4.55 -4.67 -3.08
C ALA A 80 -3.69 -3.41 -2.97
N TYR A 81 -3.05 -3.21 -1.82
CA TYR A 81 -2.23 -2.04 -1.55
C TYR A 81 -1.05 -2.37 -0.65
N ARG A 82 -0.03 -1.51 -0.73
CA ARG A 82 1.20 -1.65 0.05
C ARG A 82 1.07 -0.93 1.40
N VAL A 83 1.42 -1.64 2.47
CA VAL A 83 1.55 -1.13 3.83
C VAL A 83 2.92 -1.50 4.37
N VAL A 84 3.80 -0.50 4.48
CA VAL A 84 5.17 -0.70 4.99
C VAL A 84 5.24 -0.29 6.46
N ALA A 85 5.92 -1.09 7.28
CA ALA A 85 6.16 -0.74 8.67
C ALA A 85 7.06 0.51 8.79
N ALA A 86 6.63 1.48 9.60
CA ALA A 86 7.36 2.73 9.86
C ALA A 86 8.53 2.54 10.86
N THR A 87 9.32 1.48 10.66
CA THR A 87 10.49 1.13 11.46
C THR A 87 11.75 1.20 10.61
N GLN A 88 12.87 1.53 11.23
CA GLN A 88 14.18 1.51 10.61
C GLN A 88 14.92 0.26 11.10
N GLU A 89 15.31 -0.62 10.18
CA GLU A 89 15.91 -1.94 10.50
C GLU A 89 17.39 -2.03 10.09
N THR A 90 17.94 -0.97 9.48
CA THR A 90 19.30 -0.98 8.91
C THR A 90 20.29 -0.40 9.90
N GLU A 91 21.08 -1.26 10.55
CA GLU A 91 22.15 -0.82 11.43
C GLU A 91 23.49 -0.75 10.69
N PHE A 92 24.20 0.38 10.79
CA PHE A 92 25.55 0.51 10.22
C PHE A 92 26.59 0.08 11.23
N GLN A 93 27.52 -0.76 10.79
CA GLN A 93 28.69 -1.14 11.57
C GLN A 93 29.81 -0.12 11.35
N GLN A 94 30.51 0.23 12.43
CA GLN A 94 31.61 1.18 12.37
C GLN A 94 32.81 0.54 11.66
N ASN A 95 33.43 1.28 10.73
CA ASN A 95 34.61 0.86 9.95
C ASN A 95 34.37 -0.21 8.87
N ASP A 96 33.11 -0.58 8.60
CA ASP A 96 32.80 -1.43 7.45
C ASP A 96 32.82 -0.65 6.13
N PRO A 97 33.15 -1.32 5.01
CA PRO A 97 32.95 -0.75 3.67
C PRO A 97 31.50 -0.32 3.48
N PHE A 98 31.28 0.82 2.83
CA PHE A 98 29.95 1.39 2.62
C PHE A 98 28.98 0.39 1.97
N PRO A 99 27.92 -0.05 2.67
CA PRO A 99 27.01 -1.07 2.17
C PRO A 99 25.95 -0.45 1.26
N ALA A 100 26.34 -0.09 0.03
CA ALA A 100 25.50 0.65 -0.91
C ALA A 100 24.09 0.05 -1.11
N LYS A 101 23.98 -1.28 -1.23
CA LYS A 101 22.67 -1.96 -1.39
C LYS A 101 21.76 -1.84 -0.16
N SER A 102 22.32 -1.89 1.04
CA SER A 102 21.54 -1.74 2.28
C SER A 102 21.03 -0.31 2.43
N VAL A 103 21.87 0.67 2.07
CA VAL A 103 21.51 2.08 2.07
C VAL A 103 20.41 2.35 1.04
N GLU A 104 20.56 1.84 -0.17
CA GLU A 104 19.56 1.97 -1.24
C GLU A 104 18.21 1.38 -0.81
N ARG A 105 18.19 0.16 -0.25
CA ARG A 105 16.97 -0.46 0.27
C ARG A 105 16.32 0.36 1.41
N ALA A 106 17.13 0.98 2.27
CA ALA A 106 16.62 1.84 3.33
C ALA A 106 15.99 3.13 2.77
N LEU A 107 16.58 3.72 1.73
CA LEU A 107 16.04 4.89 1.02
C LEU A 107 14.75 4.54 0.26
N ASP A 108 14.68 3.37 -0.35
CA ASP A 108 13.46 2.86 -0.98
C ASP A 108 12.34 2.71 0.05
N LYS A 109 12.62 2.08 1.21
CA LYS A 109 11.64 1.93 2.30
C LYS A 109 11.11 3.29 2.76
N LEU A 110 11.99 4.28 2.93
CA LEU A 110 11.59 5.65 3.29
C LEU A 110 10.72 6.30 2.20
N THR A 111 11.05 6.09 0.92
CA THR A 111 10.26 6.60 -0.20
C THR A 111 8.87 5.98 -0.22
N MET A 112 8.77 4.66 0.04
CA MET A 112 7.48 3.97 0.16
C MET A 112 6.63 4.51 1.33
N LEU A 113 7.24 4.79 2.49
CA LEU A 113 6.54 5.38 3.64
C LEU A 113 6.02 6.80 3.33
N VAL A 114 6.79 7.59 2.57
CA VAL A 114 6.35 8.91 2.10
C VAL A 114 5.15 8.77 1.14
N GLN A 115 5.19 7.85 0.18
CA GLN A 115 4.06 7.58 -0.74
C GLN A 115 2.79 7.15 0.02
N GLN A 116 2.93 6.29 1.03
CA GLN A 116 1.83 5.84 1.87
C GLN A 116 1.22 6.99 2.67
N THR A 117 2.06 7.85 3.23
CA THR A 117 1.62 9.03 3.97
C THR A 117 0.93 10.04 3.05
N ASP A 118 1.48 10.29 1.85
CA ASP A 118 0.87 11.17 0.85
C ASP A 118 -0.49 10.64 0.38
N GLY A 119 -0.62 9.32 0.15
CA GLY A 119 -1.90 8.69 -0.14
C GLY A 119 -2.93 8.90 0.97
N THR A 120 -2.51 8.74 2.22
CA THR A 120 -3.37 8.97 3.40
C THR A 120 -3.81 10.44 3.48
N VAL A 121 -2.90 11.39 3.27
CA VAL A 121 -3.19 12.84 3.30
C VAL A 121 -4.11 13.26 2.15
N LYS A 122 -3.95 12.68 0.96
CA LYS A 122 -4.85 12.93 -0.19
C LYS A 122 -6.28 12.45 0.06
N ASN A 123 -6.43 11.37 0.82
CA ASN A 123 -7.73 10.80 1.18
C ASN A 123 -8.32 11.38 2.48
N ALA A 124 -7.62 12.30 3.14
CA ALA A 124 -8.10 12.95 4.35
C ALA A 124 -8.94 14.20 4.06
N LEU A 125 -9.81 14.57 5.00
CA LEU A 125 -10.45 15.89 5.01
C LEU A 125 -9.38 16.96 5.23
N ARG A 126 -9.36 17.99 4.38
CA ARG A 126 -8.36 19.07 4.43
C ARG A 126 -9.04 20.43 4.63
N TYR A 127 -8.42 21.25 5.46
CA TYR A 127 -8.77 22.66 5.56
C TYR A 127 -8.36 23.42 4.29
N PRO A 128 -9.11 24.46 3.90
CA PRO A 128 -8.70 25.31 2.81
C PRO A 128 -7.38 26.04 3.14
N PRO A 129 -6.54 26.38 2.13
CA PRO A 129 -5.18 26.90 2.36
C PRO A 129 -5.10 28.21 3.14
N TYR A 130 -6.19 28.97 3.20
CA TYR A 130 -6.27 30.25 3.91
C TYR A 130 -6.67 30.12 5.39
N GLU A 131 -7.01 28.91 5.86
CA GLU A 131 -7.38 28.66 7.25
C GLU A 131 -6.13 28.25 8.04
N TYR A 132 -5.51 29.23 8.71
CA TYR A 132 -4.27 29.05 9.46
C TYR A 132 -4.47 28.48 10.87
N GLY A 133 -5.72 28.42 11.36
CA GLY A 133 -6.08 27.87 12.66
C GLY A 133 -6.07 26.35 12.63
N ARG A 134 -5.10 25.72 13.32
CA ARG A 134 -5.02 24.26 13.48
C ARG A 134 -5.73 23.80 14.76
N ASP A 135 -6.91 24.34 15.05
CA ASP A 135 -7.69 23.97 16.25
C ASP A 135 -8.55 22.71 16.03
N GLY A 136 -8.58 22.18 14.81
CA GLY A 136 -9.28 20.94 14.48
C GLY A 136 -10.79 21.08 14.37
N THR A 137 -11.33 22.30 14.39
CA THR A 137 -12.77 22.53 14.23
C THR A 137 -13.10 22.88 12.78
N LEU A 138 -13.81 21.97 12.09
CA LEU A 138 -14.36 22.28 10.77
C LEU A 138 -15.42 23.40 10.93
N ARG A 139 -15.36 24.44 10.10
CA ARG A 139 -16.42 25.46 10.02
C ARG A 139 -17.79 24.79 9.82
N GLY A 140 -18.79 25.27 10.55
CA GLY A 140 -20.15 24.75 10.48
C GLY A 140 -20.70 24.84 9.06
N ALA A 141 -21.67 23.98 8.72
CA ALA A 141 -22.24 23.92 7.36
C ALA A 141 -22.82 25.26 6.87
N ASN A 142 -23.19 26.15 7.79
CA ASN A 142 -23.74 27.48 7.49
C ASN A 142 -22.66 28.52 7.14
N ASP A 143 -21.39 28.21 7.41
CA ASP A 143 -20.22 29.09 7.19
C ASP A 143 -19.38 28.64 5.98
N ARG A 144 -19.92 27.73 5.16
CA ARG A 144 -19.29 27.18 3.95
C ARG A 144 -19.89 27.80 2.69
#